data_AF-A0A8C7H1M9-F1
#
_entry.id   AF-A0A8C7H1M9-F1
#
_cell.length_a   1.000
_cell.length_b   1.000
_cell.length_c   1.000
_cell.angle_alpha   90.00
_cell.angle_beta   90.00
_cell.angle_gamma   90.00
#
_symmetry.space_group_name_H-M   'P 1'
#
loop_
_entity.id
_entity.type
_entity.pdbx_description
1 polymer ?
#
loop_
_entity_poly.entity_id
_entity_poly.type
_entity_poly.pdbx_seq_one_letter_code
_entity_poly.pdbx_strand_id
1 'polypeptide(L)'
;MEFPNLGEHCSENSCKQLDFLPMRCDACEEIFCKDHITYANHKCMSSYKKDIQVPVCPLCNTPIPIKRGEMPDIKVGEHIDRDCQSDPAQNKRKIFTNKCSKGGCKQKEMIRVTCDQCHMNYCLKHRHPLDHDCKPEDKPVSKSGFAAFMRSQGASSSSASTSSSRGSSRPVSNGNARTQSSRSAQAIYNPAPAMRPPPAQNVVPVSASFQVGLTEEQALQRALEMSLAESARSTVQQPTLSPQEQEDLALAQALAASEEEYRRQQRRQQVSRKLRRQ
;
A
#
# COMPACT_ATOMS: atom_id res chain seq x y z
N MET A 1 -54.76 7.27 56.36
CA MET A 1 -54.01 8.30 55.63
C MET A 1 -53.71 7.73 54.27
N GLU A 2 -54.46 8.13 53.25
CA GLU A 2 -54.33 7.62 51.88
C GLU A 2 -53.21 8.41 51.21
N PHE A 3 -52.13 7.74 50.80
CA PHE A 3 -51.02 8.40 50.10
C PHE A 3 -51.50 8.84 48.70
N PRO A 4 -51.57 10.15 48.39
CA PRO A 4 -52.05 10.62 47.10
C PRO A 4 -51.02 10.31 46.02
N ASN A 5 -51.36 9.40 45.10
CA ASN A 5 -50.73 9.17 43.78
C ASN A 5 -49.25 9.59 43.67
N LEU A 6 -48.37 8.92 44.40
CA LEU A 6 -46.92 9.13 44.28
C LEU A 6 -46.38 8.22 43.19
N GLY A 7 -45.82 8.81 42.13
CA GLY A 7 -45.19 8.09 41.01
C GLY A 7 -45.89 8.31 39.68
N GLU A 8 -45.13 8.16 38.60
CA GLU A 8 -45.63 8.27 37.22
C GLU A 8 -45.55 6.90 36.54
N HIS A 9 -46.45 6.67 35.58
CA HIS A 9 -46.43 5.44 34.81
C HIS A 9 -45.40 5.54 33.69
N CYS A 10 -44.74 4.44 33.39
CA CYS A 10 -43.90 4.36 32.20
C CYS A 10 -44.73 4.54 30.92
N SER A 11 -44.26 5.38 30.00
CA SER A 11 -44.88 5.67 28.70
C SER A 11 -44.77 4.51 27.69
N GLU A 12 -44.02 3.45 28.01
CA GLU A 12 -43.87 2.28 27.14
C GLU A 12 -45.15 1.45 27.11
N ASN A 13 -45.67 1.13 25.92
CA ASN A 13 -46.95 0.41 25.80
C ASN A 13 -46.92 -0.98 26.45
N SER A 14 -45.75 -1.62 26.51
CA SER A 14 -45.57 -2.93 27.15
C SER A 14 -45.36 -2.84 28.67
N CYS A 15 -45.07 -1.66 29.22
CA CYS A 15 -44.82 -1.48 30.64
C CYS A 15 -45.57 -0.28 31.19
N LYS A 16 -46.65 -0.52 31.91
CA LYS A 16 -47.42 0.51 32.64
C LYS A 16 -47.11 0.50 34.13
N GLN A 17 -45.86 0.20 34.48
CA GLN A 17 -45.46 0.16 35.88
C GLN A 17 -45.38 1.58 36.44
N LEU A 18 -45.97 1.78 37.62
CA LEU A 18 -45.79 2.98 38.43
C LEU A 18 -44.37 2.98 39.00
N ASP A 19 -43.56 3.93 38.56
CA ASP A 19 -42.23 4.15 39.12
C ASP A 19 -42.26 5.39 40.02
N PHE A 20 -41.74 5.23 41.24
CA PHE A 20 -41.67 6.32 42.22
C PHE A 20 -40.52 7.29 41.92
N LEU A 21 -39.67 6.96 40.93
CA LEU A 21 -38.61 7.82 40.43
C LEU A 21 -38.78 8.06 38.91
N PRO A 22 -39.68 8.97 38.50
CA PRO A 22 -39.95 9.25 37.09
C PRO A 22 -38.68 9.76 36.40
N MET A 23 -38.15 9.01 35.44
CA MET A 23 -37.01 9.43 34.63
C MET A 23 -37.48 9.86 33.25
N ARG A 24 -37.10 11.07 32.84
CA ARG A 24 -37.41 11.60 31.51
C ARG A 24 -36.29 11.25 30.53
N CYS A 25 -36.65 10.71 29.37
CA CYS A 25 -35.69 10.52 28.29
C CYS A 25 -35.21 11.89 27.79
N ASP A 26 -33.90 12.09 27.67
CA ASP A 26 -33.29 13.34 27.19
C ASP A 26 -33.45 13.57 25.67
N ALA A 27 -33.95 12.57 24.94
CA ALA A 27 -34.22 12.65 23.51
C ALA A 27 -35.70 12.88 23.17
N CYS A 28 -36.63 12.13 23.78
CA CYS A 28 -38.07 12.22 23.50
C CYS A 28 -38.88 12.85 24.65
N GLU A 29 -38.26 13.17 25.78
CA GLU A 29 -38.87 13.83 26.95
C GLU A 29 -39.99 13.05 27.65
N GLU A 30 -40.31 11.83 27.17
CA GLU A 30 -41.24 10.89 27.78
C GLU A 30 -40.69 10.24 29.06
N ILE A 31 -41.60 9.80 29.93
CA ILE A 31 -41.27 9.21 31.24
C ILE A 31 -41.15 7.70 31.10
N PHE A 32 -40.04 7.14 31.57
CA PHE A 32 -39.83 5.69 31.60
C PHE A 32 -39.36 5.23 32.97
N CYS A 33 -39.66 3.97 33.30
CA CYS A 33 -39.11 3.33 34.49
C CYS A 33 -37.63 2.96 34.28
N LYS A 34 -36.94 2.55 35.35
CA LYS A 34 -35.52 2.17 35.34
C LYS A 34 -35.14 1.20 34.22
N ASP A 35 -36.00 0.26 33.89
CA ASP A 35 -35.70 -0.77 32.89
C ASP A 35 -35.99 -0.30 31.46
N HIS A 36 -36.85 0.71 31.24
CA HIS A 36 -37.23 1.18 29.90
C HIS A 36 -36.62 2.53 29.50
N ILE A 37 -35.85 3.19 30.37
CA ILE A 37 -35.26 4.51 30.10
C ILE A 37 -34.20 4.53 28.98
N THR A 38 -33.53 3.40 28.73
CA THR A 38 -32.52 3.31 27.66
C THR A 38 -33.18 3.40 26.29
N TYR A 39 -32.56 4.13 25.34
CA TYR A 39 -33.14 4.35 24.00
C TYR A 39 -33.52 3.07 23.24
N ALA A 40 -32.78 1.97 23.46
CA ALA A 40 -33.05 0.69 22.83
C ALA A 40 -34.35 0.04 23.32
N ASN A 41 -34.69 0.21 24.59
CA ASN A 41 -35.82 -0.47 25.22
C ASN A 41 -37.16 0.19 24.87
N HIS A 42 -37.19 1.52 24.74
CA HIS A 42 -38.40 2.25 24.33
C HIS A 42 -38.40 2.69 22.86
N LYS A 43 -37.47 2.16 22.06
CA LYS A 43 -37.33 2.45 20.61
C LYS A 43 -37.45 3.94 20.32
N CYS A 44 -36.63 4.72 21.01
CA CYS A 44 -36.71 6.17 21.01
C CYS A 44 -36.65 6.74 19.59
N MET A 45 -37.70 7.42 19.16
CA MET A 45 -37.77 8.04 17.83
C MET A 45 -36.68 9.08 17.61
N SER A 46 -36.13 9.68 18.67
CA SER A 46 -35.11 10.72 18.62
C SER A 46 -33.75 10.28 19.15
N SER A 47 -33.51 8.97 19.33
CA SER A 47 -32.22 8.40 19.77
C SER A 47 -31.03 8.94 18.96
N TYR A 48 -31.23 9.09 17.64
CA TYR A 48 -30.22 9.57 16.69
C TYR A 48 -29.65 10.96 17.01
N LYS A 49 -30.34 11.79 17.82
CA LYS A 49 -29.87 13.13 18.20
C LYS A 49 -28.89 13.11 19.37
N LYS A 50 -28.89 12.04 20.15
CA LYS A 50 -28.21 11.99 21.45
C LYS A 50 -27.21 10.85 21.58
N ASP A 51 -27.43 9.74 20.88
CA ASP A 51 -26.52 8.60 20.88
C ASP A 51 -25.31 8.85 19.95
N ILE A 52 -24.30 9.54 20.48
CA ILE A 52 -23.05 9.85 19.77
C ILE A 52 -22.08 8.71 20.06
N GLN A 53 -22.12 7.67 19.24
CA GLN A 53 -21.16 6.58 19.35
C GLN A 53 -19.80 7.04 18.84
N VAL A 54 -18.76 6.85 19.65
CA VAL A 54 -17.39 7.25 19.31
C VAL A 54 -16.78 6.16 18.41
N PRO A 55 -16.61 6.41 17.10
CA PRO A 55 -16.02 5.43 16.20
C PRO A 55 -14.55 5.22 16.55
N VAL A 56 -14.06 3.99 16.36
CA VAL A 56 -12.66 3.63 16.56
C VAL A 56 -11.94 3.58 15.21
N CYS A 57 -10.75 4.16 15.13
CA CYS A 57 -9.94 4.08 13.92
C CYS A 57 -9.47 2.63 13.67
N PRO A 58 -9.71 2.04 12.48
CA PRO A 58 -9.30 0.67 12.21
C PRO A 58 -7.78 0.48 12.06
N LEU A 59 -7.00 1.56 11.91
CA LEU A 59 -5.56 1.49 11.69
C LEU A 59 -4.74 1.64 12.97
N CYS A 60 -5.22 2.42 13.93
CA CYS A 60 -4.49 2.70 15.19
C CYS A 60 -5.30 2.41 16.45
N ASN A 61 -6.53 1.90 16.31
CA ASN A 61 -7.45 1.57 17.41
C ASN A 61 -7.69 2.72 18.40
N THR A 62 -7.47 3.96 17.97
CA THR A 62 -7.70 5.15 18.79
C THR A 62 -9.16 5.59 18.62
N PRO A 63 -9.90 5.86 19.71
CA PRO A 63 -11.25 6.40 19.62
C PRO A 63 -11.19 7.83 19.05
N ILE A 64 -12.05 8.11 18.06
CA ILE A 64 -12.06 9.39 17.36
C ILE A 64 -13.24 10.23 17.86
N PRO A 65 -12.99 11.37 18.54
CA PRO A 65 -14.05 12.26 19.00
C PRO A 65 -14.81 12.87 17.82
N ILE A 66 -16.13 12.70 17.79
CA ILE A 66 -17.02 13.27 16.77
C ILE A 66 -17.93 14.34 17.39
N LYS A 67 -18.18 15.44 16.67
CA LYS A 67 -19.11 16.49 17.12
C LYS A 67 -20.54 16.14 16.70
N ARG A 68 -21.52 16.71 17.41
CA ARG A 68 -22.95 16.58 17.08
C ARG A 68 -23.20 17.08 15.64
N GLY A 69 -23.72 16.20 14.79
CA GLY A 69 -24.07 16.51 13.40
C GLY A 69 -23.01 16.16 12.35
N GLU A 70 -21.83 15.69 12.74
CA GLU A 70 -20.82 15.17 11.81
C GLU A 70 -20.91 13.64 11.71
N MET A 71 -20.83 13.10 10.48
CA MET A 71 -20.91 11.65 10.28
C MET A 71 -19.63 10.94 10.74
N PRO A 72 -19.73 9.76 11.39
CA PRO A 72 -18.59 8.97 11.84
C PRO A 72 -17.55 8.71 10.74
N ASP A 73 -18.01 8.30 9.54
CA ASP A 73 -17.11 7.93 8.43
C ASP A 73 -16.22 9.07 7.96
N ILE A 74 -16.78 10.29 7.90
CA ILE A 74 -16.04 11.48 7.48
C ILE A 74 -14.93 11.79 8.48
N LYS A 75 -15.25 11.70 9.78
CA LYS A 75 -14.27 11.97 10.85
C LYS A 75 -13.21 10.89 10.97
N VAL A 76 -13.58 9.63 10.76
CA VAL A 76 -12.62 8.53 10.67
C VAL A 76 -11.70 8.71 9.48
N GLY A 77 -12.22 9.09 8.32
CA GLY A 77 -11.43 9.43 7.14
C GLY A 77 -10.45 10.59 7.41
N GLU A 78 -10.94 11.69 7.97
CA GLU A 78 -10.10 12.86 8.31
C GLU A 78 -8.96 12.47 9.26
N HIS A 79 -9.26 11.68 10.29
CA HIS A 79 -8.24 11.15 11.20
C HIS A 79 -7.23 10.29 10.44
N ILE A 80 -7.67 9.35 9.60
CA ILE A 80 -6.77 8.46 8.82
C ILE A 80 -5.78 9.30 7.99
N ASP A 81 -6.27 10.34 7.32
CA ASP A 81 -5.46 11.17 6.44
C ASP A 81 -4.49 12.09 7.20
N ARG A 82 -4.92 12.74 8.29
CA ARG A 82 -4.15 13.80 8.97
C ARG A 82 -3.47 13.38 10.28
N ASP A 83 -4.21 12.72 11.15
CA ASP A 83 -3.83 12.56 12.56
C ASP A 83 -3.46 11.12 12.94
N CYS A 84 -3.73 10.16 12.07
CA CYS A 84 -3.47 8.75 12.34
C CYS A 84 -1.96 8.49 12.42
N GLN A 85 -1.53 7.93 13.55
CA GLN A 85 -0.12 7.64 13.83
C GLN A 85 0.32 6.23 13.42
N SER A 86 -0.56 5.42 12.84
CA SER A 86 -0.21 4.08 12.37
C SER A 86 0.87 4.12 11.27
N ASP A 87 1.76 3.12 11.25
CA ASP A 87 2.84 3.02 10.26
C ASP A 87 2.36 3.11 8.80
N PRO A 88 1.22 2.49 8.40
CA PRO A 88 0.67 2.64 7.05
C PRO A 88 0.25 4.08 6.73
N ALA A 89 -0.34 4.81 7.69
CA ALA A 89 -0.74 6.20 7.49
C ALA A 89 0.47 7.15 7.44
N GLN A 90 1.49 6.91 8.27
CA GLN A 90 2.72 7.71 8.26
C GLN A 90 3.55 7.50 7.00
N ASN A 91 3.60 6.28 6.47
CA ASN A 91 4.28 6.00 5.19
C ASN A 91 3.58 6.66 4.00
N LYS A 92 2.23 6.77 4.01
CA LYS A 92 1.49 7.56 3.01
C LYS A 92 1.84 9.05 3.06
N ARG A 93 2.17 9.62 4.22
CA ARG A 93 2.60 11.04 4.29
C ARG A 93 4.04 11.25 3.81
N LYS A 94 4.89 10.22 3.86
CA LYS A 94 6.30 10.24 3.44
C LYS A 94 6.52 9.95 1.94
N ILE A 95 5.44 9.89 1.17
CA ILE A 95 5.46 9.61 -0.27
C ILE A 95 6.45 10.50 -1.04
N PHE A 96 6.64 11.78 -0.67
CA PHE A 96 7.59 12.69 -1.32
C PHE A 96 8.86 12.94 -0.50
N THR A 97 9.59 11.88 -0.16
CA THR A 97 10.83 11.96 0.63
C THR A 97 12.10 12.07 -0.23
N ASN A 98 12.07 11.59 -1.48
CA ASN A 98 13.27 11.47 -2.31
C ASN A 98 13.65 12.81 -2.96
N LYS A 99 14.53 13.57 -2.32
CA LYS A 99 15.02 14.88 -2.75
C LYS A 99 16.11 14.75 -3.81
N CYS A 100 15.99 15.52 -4.90
CA CYS A 100 17.06 15.63 -5.88
C CYS A 100 18.35 16.24 -5.28
N SER A 101 19.48 15.58 -5.50
CA SER A 101 20.80 16.01 -5.04
C SER A 101 21.47 17.05 -5.97
N LYS A 102 20.87 17.38 -7.12
CA LYS A 102 21.42 18.41 -8.02
C LYS A 102 21.30 19.80 -7.39
N GLY A 103 22.38 20.58 -7.41
CA GLY A 103 22.40 21.97 -6.96
C GLY A 103 21.27 22.79 -7.60
N GLY A 104 20.44 23.44 -6.78
CA GLY A 104 19.32 24.25 -7.25
C GLY A 104 18.02 23.50 -7.56
N CYS A 105 17.99 22.17 -7.48
CA CYS A 105 16.76 21.40 -7.69
C CYS A 105 16.00 21.15 -6.37
N LYS A 106 14.77 21.66 -6.24
CA LYS A 106 13.91 21.45 -5.06
C LYS A 106 12.89 20.30 -5.24
N GLN A 107 12.96 19.59 -6.36
CA GLN A 107 12.00 18.56 -6.72
C GLN A 107 12.17 17.33 -5.82
N LYS A 108 11.06 16.83 -5.29
CA LYS A 108 10.99 15.57 -4.53
C LYS A 108 10.15 14.60 -5.32
N GLU A 109 10.70 13.43 -5.59
CA GLU A 109 10.00 12.38 -6.32
C GLU A 109 9.38 11.38 -5.36
N MET A 110 8.32 10.73 -5.83
CA MET A 110 7.67 9.61 -5.14
C MET A 110 8.57 8.37 -5.11
N ILE A 111 9.35 8.19 -6.18
CA ILE A 111 10.26 7.05 -6.37
C ILE A 111 11.70 7.51 -6.17
N ARG A 112 12.50 6.67 -5.52
CA ARG A 112 13.94 6.89 -5.42
C ARG A 112 14.60 6.57 -6.77
N VAL A 113 15.06 7.61 -7.46
CA VAL A 113 15.82 7.50 -8.72
C VAL A 113 17.29 7.71 -8.40
N THR A 114 18.09 6.65 -8.41
CA THR A 114 19.55 6.70 -8.19
C THR A 114 20.30 6.69 -9.51
N CYS A 115 21.38 7.46 -9.61
CA CYS A 115 22.31 7.35 -10.73
C CYS A 115 23.19 6.10 -10.58
N ASP A 116 23.43 5.36 -11.66
CA ASP A 116 24.26 4.15 -11.64
C ASP A 116 25.76 4.44 -11.45
N GLN A 117 26.21 5.67 -11.80
CA GLN A 117 27.62 6.05 -11.78
C GLN A 117 28.03 6.72 -10.45
N CYS A 118 27.20 7.63 -9.92
CA CYS A 118 27.51 8.37 -8.68
C CYS A 118 26.64 7.96 -7.48
N HIS A 119 25.65 7.09 -7.67
CA HIS A 119 24.74 6.56 -6.63
C HIS A 119 23.94 7.61 -5.83
N MET A 120 23.94 8.87 -6.25
CA MET A 120 23.14 9.94 -5.65
C MET A 120 21.70 9.91 -6.18
N ASN A 121 20.76 10.45 -5.40
CA ASN A 121 19.35 10.50 -5.76
C ASN A 121 19.04 11.76 -6.56
N TYR A 122 18.37 11.62 -7.69
CA TYR A 122 17.95 12.73 -8.54
C TYR A 122 16.45 12.66 -8.81
N CYS A 123 15.86 13.76 -9.30
CA CYS A 123 14.49 13.71 -9.79
C CYS A 123 14.42 13.11 -11.20
N LEU A 124 13.20 12.83 -11.71
CA LEU A 124 13.04 12.25 -13.06
C LEU A 124 13.65 13.13 -14.16
N LYS A 125 13.70 14.46 -13.95
CA LYS A 125 14.33 15.42 -14.85
C LYS A 125 15.86 15.41 -14.81
N HIS A 126 16.46 14.93 -13.72
CA HIS A 126 17.91 14.93 -13.52
C HIS A 126 18.48 13.51 -13.38
N ARG A 127 17.72 12.50 -13.82
CA ARG A 127 18.12 11.08 -13.75
C ARG A 127 19.36 10.79 -14.59
N HIS A 128 19.48 11.43 -15.75
CA HIS A 128 20.55 11.14 -16.69
C HIS A 128 21.88 11.76 -16.24
N PRO A 129 23.04 11.09 -16.44
CA PRO A 129 24.36 11.62 -16.07
C PRO A 129 24.74 12.98 -16.66
N LEU A 130 24.08 13.41 -17.75
CA LEU A 130 24.29 14.73 -18.36
C LEU A 130 23.46 15.83 -17.69
N ASP A 131 22.38 15.46 -17.01
CA ASP A 131 21.45 16.38 -16.38
C ASP A 131 21.83 16.71 -14.93
N HIS A 132 22.86 16.08 -14.40
CA HIS A 132 23.48 16.38 -13.11
C HIS A 132 25.00 16.36 -13.24
N ASP A 133 25.71 17.03 -12.34
CA ASP A 133 27.17 16.99 -12.28
C ASP A 133 27.62 15.60 -11.79
N CYS A 134 27.51 14.60 -12.66
CA CYS A 134 27.76 13.20 -12.36
C CYS A 134 29.24 12.98 -12.09
N LYS A 135 29.57 12.78 -10.82
CA LYS A 135 30.91 12.39 -10.41
C LYS A 135 30.90 10.88 -10.15
N PRO A 136 31.40 10.04 -11.08
CA PRO A 136 31.48 8.61 -10.83
C PRO A 136 32.28 8.39 -9.55
N GLU A 137 31.71 7.59 -8.65
CA GLU A 137 32.47 7.12 -7.50
C GLU A 137 33.51 6.14 -8.04
N ASP A 138 34.71 6.64 -8.35
CA ASP A 138 35.89 5.81 -8.57
C ASP A 138 36.23 5.11 -7.26
N LYS A 139 35.45 4.09 -6.90
CA LYS A 139 35.92 3.08 -5.95
C LYS A 139 37.09 2.43 -6.66
N PRO A 140 38.34 2.62 -6.20
CA PRO A 140 39.48 2.03 -6.85
C PRO A 140 39.22 0.53 -6.85
N VAL A 141 39.05 -0.05 -8.04
CA VAL A 141 38.95 -1.49 -8.20
C VAL A 141 40.11 -2.07 -7.40
N SER A 142 39.81 -2.91 -6.40
CA SER A 142 40.83 -3.43 -5.50
C SER A 142 42.00 -3.96 -6.33
N LYS A 143 43.23 -3.90 -5.81
CA LYS A 143 44.45 -4.32 -6.54
C LYS A 143 44.28 -5.69 -7.23
N SER A 144 43.48 -6.57 -6.62
CA SER A 144 42.99 -7.85 -7.16
C SER A 144 42.09 -7.74 -8.39
N GLY A 145 41.08 -6.87 -8.41
CA GLY A 145 40.18 -6.66 -9.53
C GLY A 145 40.84 -5.94 -10.71
N PHE A 146 41.76 -4.99 -10.46
CA PHE A 146 42.57 -4.39 -11.52
C PHE A 146 43.50 -5.43 -12.18
N ALA A 147 44.09 -6.32 -11.37
CA ALA A 147 44.91 -7.43 -11.88
C ALA A 147 44.09 -8.49 -12.64
N ALA A 148 42.80 -8.68 -12.34
CA ALA A 148 41.91 -9.55 -13.12
C ALA A 148 41.58 -8.94 -14.49
N PHE A 149 41.30 -7.63 -14.54
CA PHE A 149 41.03 -6.89 -15.78
C PHE A 149 42.26 -6.82 -16.72
N MET A 150 43.46 -6.65 -16.17
CA MET A 150 44.70 -6.72 -16.94
C MET A 150 44.99 -8.12 -17.49
N ARG A 151 44.61 -9.18 -16.76
CA ARG A 151 44.74 -10.57 -17.24
C ARG A 151 43.73 -10.91 -18.33
N SER A 152 42.52 -10.34 -18.31
CA SER A 152 41.52 -10.56 -19.36
C SER A 152 41.84 -9.82 -20.66
N GLN A 153 42.58 -8.70 -20.60
CA GLN A 153 43.03 -7.98 -21.81
C GLN A 153 44.31 -8.56 -22.44
N GLY A 154 45.14 -9.29 -21.67
CA GLY A 154 46.38 -9.91 -22.15
C GLY A 154 46.24 -11.27 -22.85
N ALA A 155 45.03 -11.78 -23.03
CA ALA A 155 44.80 -13.13 -23.56
C ALA A 155 44.72 -13.22 -25.11
N SER A 156 44.95 -12.11 -25.83
CA SER A 156 44.74 -12.05 -27.30
C SER A 156 45.99 -11.87 -28.16
N SER A 157 47.20 -12.04 -27.64
CA SER A 157 48.42 -11.99 -28.47
C SER A 157 49.44 -13.07 -28.10
N SER A 158 49.39 -14.18 -28.82
CA SER A 158 50.46 -15.18 -28.89
C SER A 158 51.55 -14.73 -29.86
N SER A 159 52.81 -14.63 -29.42
CA SER A 159 54.00 -15.25 -30.03
C SER A 159 55.34 -14.68 -29.51
N ALA A 160 56.25 -15.61 -29.15
CA ALA A 160 57.73 -15.56 -29.19
C ALA A 160 58.48 -14.44 -28.40
N SER A 161 59.65 -14.62 -27.77
CA SER A 161 60.50 -15.74 -27.36
C SER A 161 61.67 -15.18 -26.51
N THR A 162 62.36 -16.07 -25.78
CA THR A 162 63.77 -16.04 -25.30
C THR A 162 64.24 -15.22 -24.07
N SER A 163 64.69 -16.01 -23.08
CA SER A 163 65.86 -15.87 -22.17
C SER A 163 65.83 -14.75 -21.12
N SER A 164 66.07 -14.99 -19.82
CA SER A 164 67.19 -15.72 -19.24
C SER A 164 67.00 -15.91 -17.72
N SER A 165 67.64 -16.92 -17.13
CA SER A 165 67.54 -17.48 -15.75
C SER A 165 67.72 -16.51 -14.55
N ARG A 166 67.68 -16.84 -13.25
CA ARG A 166 68.30 -17.91 -12.43
C ARG A 166 67.61 -17.95 -11.06
N GLY A 167 67.72 -19.09 -10.36
CA GLY A 167 67.62 -19.14 -8.89
C GLY A 167 66.46 -19.97 -8.33
N SER A 168 66.61 -21.29 -8.33
CA SER A 168 65.86 -22.19 -7.46
C SER A 168 66.46 -22.19 -6.05
N SER A 169 65.61 -22.05 -5.03
CA SER A 169 65.83 -22.71 -3.75
C SER A 169 64.50 -22.83 -3.00
N ARG A 170 64.05 -24.08 -2.82
CA ARG A 170 63.08 -24.51 -1.81
C ARG A 170 63.63 -24.18 -0.41
N PRO A 171 62.78 -24.16 0.63
CA PRO A 171 62.84 -25.33 1.50
C PRO A 171 61.47 -25.82 2.01
N VAL A 172 61.45 -27.13 2.27
CA VAL A 172 60.52 -27.83 3.15
C VAL A 172 61.27 -28.02 4.47
N SER A 173 60.64 -27.79 5.63
CA SER A 173 60.50 -28.81 6.69
C SER A 173 59.91 -28.27 7.98
N ASN A 174 58.99 -29.10 8.49
CA ASN A 174 58.58 -29.30 9.88
C ASN A 174 59.69 -29.09 10.93
N GLY A 175 59.28 -28.57 12.08
CA GLY A 175 60.04 -28.63 13.33
C GLY A 175 59.24 -28.10 14.51
N ASN A 176 58.74 -29.02 15.35
CA ASN A 176 58.11 -28.78 16.65
C ASN A 176 59.05 -28.07 17.63
N ALA A 177 58.54 -27.14 18.44
CA ALA A 177 58.97 -26.95 19.83
C ALA A 177 57.91 -26.23 20.68
N ARG A 178 57.65 -26.84 21.83
CA ARG A 178 56.80 -26.42 22.96
C ARG A 178 57.41 -25.23 23.71
N THR A 179 56.58 -24.40 24.36
CA THR A 179 56.42 -24.32 25.84
C THR A 179 55.41 -23.23 26.26
N GLN A 180 54.40 -23.64 27.06
CA GLN A 180 53.86 -23.06 28.33
C GLN A 180 53.47 -21.55 28.37
N SER A 181 52.36 -21.09 28.98
CA SER A 181 51.52 -21.65 30.04
C SER A 181 50.18 -20.90 30.21
N SER A 182 49.14 -21.67 30.58
CA SER A 182 48.00 -21.40 31.49
C SER A 182 47.29 -20.02 31.55
N ARG A 183 45.97 -20.03 31.33
CA ARG A 183 44.97 -19.81 32.40
C ARG A 183 43.58 -20.31 32.00
N SER A 184 43.03 -21.13 32.88
CA SER A 184 41.73 -21.79 32.86
C SER A 184 40.64 -20.91 33.49
N ALA A 185 39.47 -20.85 32.86
CA ALA A 185 38.19 -20.65 33.54
C ALA A 185 37.11 -21.38 32.74
N GLN A 186 36.61 -22.47 33.31
CA GLN A 186 35.46 -23.22 32.82
C GLN A 186 34.18 -22.45 33.18
N ALA A 187 33.31 -22.23 32.20
CA ALA A 187 31.90 -21.96 32.45
C ALA A 187 31.10 -22.94 31.58
N ILE A 188 30.36 -23.79 32.28
CA ILE A 188 29.43 -24.78 31.75
C ILE A 188 28.20 -24.02 31.24
N TYR A 189 27.82 -24.25 29.98
CA TYR A 189 26.45 -24.03 29.53
C TYR A 189 26.05 -25.12 28.53
N ASN A 190 25.03 -25.88 28.90
CA ASN A 190 24.40 -26.90 28.08
C ASN A 190 23.69 -26.25 26.87
N PRO A 191 23.74 -26.87 25.68
CA PRO A 191 22.97 -26.41 24.52
C PRO A 191 21.50 -26.87 24.60
N ALA A 192 20.59 -25.96 24.22
CA ALA A 192 19.16 -26.21 24.04
C ALA A 192 18.89 -27.04 22.75
N PRO A 193 17.78 -27.79 22.68
CA PRO A 193 17.52 -28.74 21.60
C PRO A 193 17.11 -28.05 20.28
N ALA A 194 17.56 -28.65 19.17
CA ALA A 194 17.23 -28.24 17.81
C ALA A 194 15.74 -28.53 17.49
N MET A 195 14.98 -27.47 17.17
CA MET A 195 13.64 -27.58 16.61
C MET A 195 13.71 -27.58 15.07
N ARG A 196 13.10 -28.60 14.46
CA ARG A 196 12.91 -28.75 13.02
C ARG A 196 11.89 -27.72 12.50
N PRO A 197 12.07 -27.14 11.30
CA PRO A 197 11.03 -26.37 10.64
C PRO A 197 9.92 -27.29 10.08
N PRO A 198 8.66 -26.83 10.01
CA PRO A 198 7.57 -27.58 9.39
C PRO A 198 7.65 -27.56 7.84
N PRO A 199 7.03 -28.52 7.14
CA PRO A 199 7.07 -28.60 5.69
C PRO A 199 6.21 -27.49 5.06
N ALA A 200 6.76 -26.85 4.02
CA ALA A 200 6.01 -25.95 3.16
C ALA A 200 4.97 -26.75 2.37
N GLN A 201 3.68 -26.55 2.67
CA GLN A 201 2.59 -26.93 1.79
C GLN A 201 2.59 -25.97 0.59
N ASN A 202 3.05 -26.49 -0.54
CA ASN A 202 3.03 -25.81 -1.82
C ASN A 202 1.59 -25.80 -2.35
N VAL A 203 0.81 -24.77 -2.01
CA VAL A 203 -0.47 -24.50 -2.67
C VAL A 203 -0.16 -23.72 -3.95
N VAL A 204 0.07 -24.47 -5.03
CA VAL A 204 0.21 -23.91 -6.37
C VAL A 204 -1.19 -23.47 -6.84
N PRO A 205 -1.41 -22.21 -7.25
CA PRO A 205 -2.69 -21.80 -7.82
C PRO A 205 -2.93 -22.51 -9.16
N VAL A 206 -4.15 -22.99 -9.37
CA VAL A 206 -4.64 -23.57 -10.64
C VAL A 206 -4.73 -22.46 -11.68
N SER A 207 -3.59 -22.09 -12.25
CA SER A 207 -3.52 -21.17 -13.41
C SER A 207 -2.32 -21.43 -14.32
N ALA A 208 -1.48 -22.43 -14.02
CA ALA A 208 -0.21 -22.63 -14.71
C ALA A 208 -0.01 -24.04 -15.28
N SER A 209 -1.09 -24.72 -15.69
CA SER A 209 -1.00 -26.10 -16.21
C SER A 209 -1.21 -26.24 -17.71
N PHE A 210 -1.30 -25.15 -18.49
CA PHE A 210 -1.50 -25.22 -19.94
C PHE A 210 -0.55 -24.32 -20.72
N GLN A 211 0.76 -24.42 -20.44
CA GLN A 211 1.78 -23.83 -21.31
C GLN A 211 2.96 -24.80 -21.47
N VAL A 212 2.69 -25.98 -22.02
CA VAL A 212 3.74 -26.86 -22.54
C VAL A 212 3.62 -26.86 -24.07
N GLY A 213 4.43 -26.02 -24.72
CA GLY A 213 4.81 -26.20 -26.13
C GLY A 213 4.17 -25.32 -27.22
N LEU A 214 3.41 -24.26 -26.90
CA LEU A 214 2.87 -23.34 -27.92
C LEU A 214 3.74 -22.09 -28.05
N THR A 215 4.00 -21.65 -29.29
CA THR A 215 4.71 -20.38 -29.54
C THR A 215 3.84 -19.19 -29.12
N GLU A 216 4.48 -18.05 -28.80
CA GLU A 216 3.82 -16.84 -28.29
C GLU A 216 2.64 -16.38 -29.17
N GLU A 217 2.77 -16.53 -30.49
CA GLU A 217 1.72 -16.21 -31.46
C GLU A 217 0.53 -17.17 -31.41
N GLN A 218 0.77 -18.47 -31.20
CA GLN A 218 -0.29 -19.45 -31.01
C GLN A 218 -1.05 -19.26 -29.68
N ALA A 219 -0.37 -18.76 -28.65
CA ALA A 219 -1.01 -18.40 -27.38
C ALA A 219 -1.89 -17.15 -27.52
N LEU A 220 -1.41 -16.14 -28.25
CA LEU A 220 -2.16 -14.91 -28.51
C LEU A 220 -3.41 -15.18 -29.36
N GLN A 221 -3.26 -15.97 -30.43
CA GLN A 221 -4.38 -16.33 -31.31
C GLN A 221 -5.46 -17.11 -30.56
N ARG A 222 -5.07 -18.03 -29.68
CA ARG A 222 -6.00 -18.78 -28.85
C ARG A 222 -6.68 -17.92 -27.78
N ALA A 223 -5.97 -16.93 -27.22
CA ALA A 223 -6.57 -15.98 -26.27
C ALA A 223 -7.63 -15.09 -26.94
N LEU A 224 -7.38 -14.65 -28.17
CA LEU A 224 -8.34 -13.89 -28.98
C LEU A 224 -9.55 -14.75 -29.36
N GLU A 225 -9.34 -16.00 -29.76
CA GLU A 225 -10.44 -16.96 -30.01
C GLU A 225 -11.26 -17.24 -28.74
N MET A 226 -10.62 -17.41 -27.58
CA MET A 226 -11.33 -17.60 -26.32
C MET A 226 -12.17 -16.37 -25.95
N SER A 227 -11.67 -15.16 -26.22
CA SER A 227 -12.40 -13.92 -25.98
C SER A 227 -13.63 -13.78 -26.89
N LEU A 228 -13.52 -14.23 -28.14
CA LEU A 228 -14.63 -14.27 -29.10
C LEU A 228 -15.63 -15.39 -28.79
N ALA A 229 -15.17 -16.55 -28.30
CA ALA A 229 -16.02 -17.65 -27.87
C ALA A 229 -16.77 -17.35 -26.56
N GLU A 230 -16.17 -16.60 -25.63
CA GLU A 230 -16.84 -16.06 -24.42
C GLU A 230 -17.96 -15.08 -24.82
N SER A 231 -17.70 -14.26 -25.84
CA SER A 231 -18.69 -13.33 -26.42
C SER A 231 -19.83 -14.06 -27.14
N ALA A 232 -19.57 -15.22 -27.78
CA ALA A 232 -20.58 -16.02 -28.46
C ALA A 232 -21.38 -16.97 -27.53
N ARG A 233 -20.78 -17.41 -26.41
CA ARG A 233 -21.49 -18.21 -25.38
C ARG A 233 -22.46 -17.39 -24.54
N SER A 234 -22.35 -16.07 -24.61
CA SER A 234 -23.28 -15.13 -23.99
C SER A 234 -24.61 -14.96 -24.75
N THR A 235 -24.85 -15.72 -25.83
CA THR A 235 -26.05 -15.57 -26.69
C THR A 235 -27.15 -16.62 -26.44
N VAL A 236 -27.12 -17.39 -25.35
CA VAL A 236 -28.20 -18.36 -25.03
C VAL A 236 -28.98 -18.03 -23.75
N GLN A 237 -28.57 -17.06 -22.95
CA GLN A 237 -29.40 -16.52 -21.88
C GLN A 237 -29.45 -15.02 -22.03
N GLN A 238 -30.61 -14.50 -22.45
CA GLN A 238 -30.91 -13.08 -22.36
C GLN A 238 -30.52 -12.58 -20.97
N PRO A 239 -29.52 -11.70 -20.82
CA PRO A 239 -29.33 -11.02 -19.57
C PRO A 239 -30.25 -9.81 -19.64
N THR A 240 -31.33 -9.84 -18.86
CA THR A 240 -31.86 -8.58 -18.34
C THR A 240 -30.73 -7.95 -17.54
N LEU A 241 -30.06 -6.95 -18.11
CA LEU A 241 -29.03 -6.16 -17.42
C LEU A 241 -29.57 -5.81 -16.04
N SER A 242 -28.74 -5.95 -15.01
CA SER A 242 -29.18 -5.56 -13.67
C SER A 242 -29.59 -4.08 -13.68
N PRO A 243 -30.58 -3.66 -12.87
CA PRO A 243 -31.04 -2.27 -12.85
C PRO A 243 -29.89 -1.27 -12.69
N GLN A 244 -28.88 -1.65 -11.90
CA GLN A 244 -27.69 -0.87 -11.63
C GLN A 244 -26.77 -0.72 -12.86
N GLU A 245 -26.57 -1.78 -13.66
CA GLU A 245 -25.80 -1.70 -14.90
C GLU A 245 -26.48 -0.82 -15.96
N GLN A 246 -27.81 -0.76 -15.92
CA GLN A 246 -28.60 0.05 -16.85
C GLN A 246 -28.52 1.55 -16.49
N GLU A 247 -28.50 1.87 -15.20
CA GLU A 247 -28.22 3.22 -14.69
C GLU A 247 -26.79 3.66 -15.02
N ASP A 248 -25.80 2.78 -14.81
CA ASP A 248 -24.40 3.08 -15.13
C ASP A 248 -24.18 3.34 -16.62
N LEU A 249 -24.83 2.55 -17.49
CA LEU A 249 -24.75 2.74 -18.94
C LEU A 249 -25.43 4.05 -19.38
N ALA A 250 -26.59 4.37 -18.80
CA ALA A 250 -27.28 5.64 -19.08
C ALA A 250 -26.43 6.84 -18.63
N LEU A 251 -25.78 6.75 -17.48
CA LEU A 251 -24.87 7.79 -16.98
C LEU A 251 -23.66 7.95 -17.90
N ALA A 252 -23.06 6.83 -18.35
CA ALA A 252 -21.92 6.86 -19.27
C ALA A 252 -22.28 7.53 -20.61
N GLN A 253 -23.45 7.24 -21.16
CA GLN A 253 -23.95 7.87 -22.38
C GLN A 253 -24.20 9.38 -22.20
N ALA A 254 -24.75 9.79 -21.06
CA ALA A 254 -24.99 11.21 -20.74
C ALA A 254 -23.68 12.00 -20.63
N LEU A 255 -22.65 11.45 -19.99
CA LEU A 255 -21.33 12.07 -19.88
C LEU A 255 -20.65 12.18 -21.25
N ALA A 256 -20.73 11.15 -22.08
CA ALA A 256 -20.18 11.18 -23.43
C ALA A 256 -20.84 12.26 -24.31
N ALA A 257 -22.16 12.39 -24.25
CA ALA A 257 -22.90 13.42 -24.96
C ALA A 257 -22.52 14.83 -24.50
N SER A 258 -22.37 15.03 -23.18
CA SER A 258 -21.96 16.32 -22.61
C SER A 258 -20.54 16.70 -23.03
N GLU A 259 -19.61 15.73 -23.05
CA GLU A 259 -18.24 15.98 -23.51
C GLU A 259 -18.20 16.37 -25.00
N GLU A 260 -19.00 15.71 -25.85
CA GLU A 260 -19.05 16.05 -27.27
C GLU A 260 -19.65 17.45 -27.49
N GLU A 261 -20.69 17.81 -26.75
CA GLU A 261 -21.28 19.14 -26.82
C GLU A 261 -20.31 20.23 -26.34
N TYR A 262 -19.57 19.97 -25.27
CA TYR A 262 -18.50 20.85 -24.79
C TYR A 262 -17.42 21.05 -25.85
N ARG A 263 -16.97 19.97 -26.52
CA ARG A 263 -16.02 20.05 -27.64
C ARG A 263 -16.58 20.88 -28.81
N ARG A 264 -17.86 20.74 -29.15
CA ARG A 264 -18.52 21.55 -30.19
C ARG A 264 -18.57 23.03 -29.81
N GLN A 265 -18.87 23.35 -28.55
CA GLN A 265 -18.87 24.72 -28.06
C GLN A 265 -17.46 25.33 -28.11
N GLN A 266 -16.43 24.59 -27.70
CA GLN A 266 -15.04 25.06 -27.81
C GLN A 266 -14.65 25.36 -29.27
N ARG A 267 -15.03 24.49 -30.22
CA ARG A 267 -14.78 24.73 -31.66
C ARG A 267 -15.51 25.98 -32.15
N ARG A 268 -16.78 26.18 -31.77
CA ARG A 268 -17.55 27.39 -32.09
C ARG A 268 -16.89 28.66 -31.53
N GLN A 269 -16.41 28.62 -30.30
CA GLN A 269 -15.72 29.76 -29.67
C GLN A 269 -14.37 30.06 -30.35
N GLN A 270 -13.62 29.05 -30.79
CA GLN A 270 -12.38 29.26 -31.54
C GLN A 270 -12.64 29.90 -32.91
N VAL A 271 -13.70 29.46 -33.60
CA VAL A 271 -14.10 30.03 -34.90
C VAL A 271 -14.57 31.48 -34.73
N SER A 272 -15.40 31.78 -33.72
CA SER A 272 -15.85 33.16 -33.46
C SER A 272 -14.70 34.10 -33.08
N ARG A 273 -13.70 33.61 -32.33
CA ARG A 273 -12.47 34.36 -32.02
C ARG A 273 -11.57 34.60 -33.23
N LYS A 274 -11.53 33.66 -34.20
CA LYS A 274 -10.81 33.85 -35.47
C LYS A 274 -11.51 34.84 -36.41
N LEU A 275 -12.84 34.83 -36.46
CA LEU A 275 -13.62 35.80 -37.26
C LEU A 275 -13.53 37.24 -36.72
N ARG A 276 -13.42 37.42 -35.40
CA ARG A 276 -13.23 38.75 -34.77
C ARG A 276 -11.82 39.33 -34.94
N ARG A 277 -10.86 38.57 -35.47
CA ARG A 277 -9.46 38.97 -35.65
C ARG A 277 -9.10 39.36 -37.09
N GLN A 278 -10.06 39.23 -38.03
CA GLN A 278 -10.00 39.77 -39.39
C GLN A 278 -10.85 41.04 -39.45
#